data_AF-A0A4R2BZF6-F1
#
_entry.id   AF-A0A4R2BZF6-F1
#
_cell.length_a   1.000
_cell.length_b   1.000
_cell.length_c   1.000
_cell.angle_alpha   90.00
_cell.angle_beta   90.00
_cell.angle_gamma   90.00
#
_symmetry.space_group_name_H-M   'P 1'
#
loop_
_entity.id
_entity.type
_entity.pdbx_description
1 polymer ?
#
loop_
_entity_poly.entity_id
_entity_poly.type
_entity_poly.pdbx_seq_one_letter_code
_entity_poly.pdbx_strand_id
1 'polypeptide(L)'
;MDIRRSAVLALAIAAGIFSLFWSGTFLPERPADLISQAEARIGRPATPVSYAGVARRTTRRSVYAGAAAATYYAPGCVQIRDANGNVVGYRCP
;
A
#
# COMPACT_ATOMS: atom_id res chain seq x y z
N MET A 1 -56.06 -36.41 21.05
CA MET A 1 -54.94 -36.20 20.09
C MET A 1 -53.71 -36.87 20.66
N ASP A 2 -53.11 -37.81 19.94
CA ASP A 2 -51.91 -38.53 20.41
C ASP A 2 -50.75 -37.56 20.64
N ILE A 3 -50.05 -37.68 21.78
CA ILE A 3 -48.91 -36.83 22.16
C ILE A 3 -47.85 -36.75 21.06
N ARG A 4 -47.66 -37.82 20.31
CA ARG A 4 -46.71 -37.86 19.17
C ARG A 4 -47.20 -37.01 18.00
N ARG A 5 -48.49 -37.01 17.71
CA ARG A 5 -49.09 -36.20 16.63
C ARG A 5 -49.11 -34.71 16.99
N SER A 6 -49.41 -34.38 18.24
CA SER A 6 -49.35 -32.99 18.71
C SER A 6 -47.93 -32.45 18.74
N ALA A 7 -46.94 -33.26 19.14
CA ALA A 7 -45.52 -32.85 19.11
C ALA A 7 -45.02 -32.57 17.67
N VAL A 8 -45.39 -33.43 16.70
CA VAL A 8 -45.03 -33.23 15.28
C VAL A 8 -45.69 -31.96 14.73
N LEU A 9 -46.95 -31.72 15.04
CA LEU A 9 -47.66 -30.50 14.64
C LEU A 9 -47.03 -29.24 15.24
N ALA A 10 -46.67 -29.26 16.52
CA ALA A 10 -46.03 -28.12 17.18
C ALA A 10 -44.67 -27.78 16.55
N LEU A 11 -43.86 -28.80 16.22
CA LEU A 11 -42.55 -28.61 15.61
C LEU A 11 -42.67 -28.07 14.17
N ALA A 12 -43.65 -28.57 13.40
CA ALA A 12 -43.93 -28.05 12.05
C ALA A 12 -44.37 -26.58 12.07
N ILE A 13 -45.23 -26.20 13.01
CA ILE A 13 -45.68 -24.81 13.17
C ILE A 13 -44.49 -23.92 13.57
N ALA A 14 -43.67 -24.36 14.52
CA ALA A 14 -42.49 -23.61 14.96
C ALA A 14 -41.48 -23.38 13.82
N ALA A 15 -41.20 -24.42 13.01
CA ALA A 15 -40.33 -24.30 11.84
C ALA A 15 -40.92 -23.37 10.77
N GLY A 16 -42.23 -23.44 10.53
CA GLY A 16 -42.93 -22.54 9.60
C GLY A 16 -42.84 -21.08 10.02
N ILE A 17 -43.08 -20.77 11.29
CA ILE A 17 -42.95 -19.40 11.83
C ILE A 17 -41.50 -18.93 11.75
N PHE A 18 -40.54 -19.79 12.09
CA PHE A 18 -39.11 -19.48 11.99
C PHE A 18 -38.71 -19.12 10.55
N SER A 19 -39.23 -19.84 9.55
CA SER A 19 -38.94 -19.58 8.14
C SER A 19 -39.48 -18.24 7.62
N LEU A 20 -40.60 -17.76 8.16
CA LEU A 20 -41.18 -16.45 7.79
C LEU A 20 -40.39 -15.28 8.38
N PHE A 21 -39.75 -15.49 9.52
CA PHE A 21 -38.95 -14.46 10.20
C PHE A 21 -37.48 -14.47 9.75
N TRP A 22 -37.05 -15.54 9.10
CA TRP A 22 -35.67 -15.73 8.69
C TRP A 22 -35.37 -14.99 7.37
N SER A 23 -34.58 -13.91 7.44
CA SER A 23 -34.20 -13.07 6.30
C SER A 23 -32.75 -13.26 5.82
N GLY A 24 -32.04 -14.28 6.34
CA GLY A 24 -30.60 -14.43 6.14
C GLY A 24 -30.19 -15.61 5.25
N THR A 25 -29.00 -15.50 4.65
CA THR A 25 -28.28 -16.62 4.06
C THR A 25 -27.52 -17.37 5.18
N PHE A 26 -27.66 -18.70 5.27
CA PHE A 26 -26.91 -19.51 6.24
C PHE A 26 -25.43 -19.67 5.88
N LEU A 27 -25.10 -19.31 4.64
CA LEU A 27 -23.78 -19.45 4.04
C LEU A 27 -23.29 -18.06 3.65
N PRO A 28 -22.01 -17.76 3.86
CA PRO A 28 -21.44 -16.50 3.41
C PRO A 28 -21.58 -16.41 1.89
N GLU A 29 -22.28 -15.39 1.40
CA GLU A 29 -22.49 -15.15 -0.03
C GLU A 29 -21.17 -14.94 -0.78
N ARG A 30 -20.10 -14.60 -0.05
CA ARG A 30 -18.77 -14.42 -0.60
C ARG A 30 -17.75 -15.21 0.23
N PRO A 31 -16.84 -15.95 -0.41
CA PRO A 31 -15.78 -16.67 0.30
C PRO A 31 -14.87 -15.75 1.13
N ALA A 32 -14.87 -14.44 0.84
CA ALA A 32 -14.13 -13.42 1.58
C ALA A 32 -14.69 -13.09 2.97
N ASP A 33 -15.94 -13.45 3.30
CA ASP A 33 -16.50 -13.19 4.64
C ASP A 33 -15.96 -14.14 5.71
N LEU A 34 -15.41 -15.29 5.29
CA LEU A 34 -14.77 -16.27 6.19
C LEU A 34 -13.28 -15.95 6.42
N ILE A 35 -12.74 -14.94 5.75
CA ILE A 35 -11.32 -14.63 5.73
C ILE A 35 -11.16 -13.19 6.24
N SER A 36 -10.18 -12.96 7.11
CA SER A 36 -9.87 -11.59 7.56
C SER A 36 -9.48 -10.73 6.35
N GLN A 37 -10.22 -9.64 6.15
CA GLN A 37 -9.95 -8.66 5.10
C GLN A 37 -8.58 -8.01 5.36
N ALA A 38 -7.57 -8.37 4.56
CA ALA A 38 -6.26 -7.75 4.61
C ALA A 38 -6.26 -6.45 3.80
N GLU A 39 -6.62 -5.33 4.43
CA GLU A 39 -6.61 -4.03 3.77
C GLU A 39 -5.16 -3.53 3.62
N ALA A 40 -4.68 -3.46 2.37
CA ALA A 40 -3.36 -2.92 2.06
C ALA A 40 -3.38 -1.39 2.16
N ARG A 41 -2.98 -0.84 3.30
CA ARG A 41 -2.82 0.62 3.47
C ARG A 41 -1.63 1.14 2.65
N ILE A 42 -1.93 1.78 1.54
CA ILE A 42 -0.96 2.47 0.68
C ILE A 42 -0.44 3.73 1.41
N GLY A 43 0.87 3.99 1.34
CA GLY A 43 1.48 5.21 1.88
C GLY A 43 2.06 5.11 3.29
N ARG A 44 1.80 4.02 4.03
CA ARG A 44 2.42 3.80 5.36
C ARG A 44 3.95 3.78 5.22
N PRO A 45 4.72 4.37 6.15
CA PRO A 45 6.17 4.27 6.14
C PRO A 45 6.60 2.79 6.03
N ALA A 46 7.53 2.51 5.12
CA ALA A 46 8.00 1.17 4.71
C ALA A 46 7.07 0.34 3.79
N THR A 47 6.01 0.90 3.23
CA THR A 47 5.29 0.28 2.09
C THR A 47 5.98 0.62 0.75
N PRO A 48 5.84 -0.22 -0.30
CA PRO A 48 6.47 0.03 -1.60
C PRO A 48 6.14 1.40 -2.20
N VAL A 49 4.92 1.90 -1.97
CA VAL A 49 4.39 3.17 -2.48
C VAL A 49 4.31 4.23 -1.37
N SER A 50 5.38 4.37 -0.57
CA SER A 50 5.48 5.41 0.47
C SER A 50 6.23 6.65 -0.05
N TYR A 51 5.59 7.83 -0.01
CA TYR A 51 6.21 9.09 -0.46
C TYR A 51 7.49 9.43 0.31
N ALA A 52 7.50 9.24 1.64
CA ALA A 52 8.71 9.42 2.44
C ALA A 52 9.83 8.45 2.04
N GLY A 53 9.47 7.22 1.66
CA GLY A 53 10.44 6.23 1.16
C GLY A 53 10.98 6.56 -0.23
N VAL A 54 10.16 7.14 -1.11
CA VAL A 54 10.60 7.64 -2.42
C VAL A 54 11.57 8.81 -2.23
N ALA A 55 11.21 9.80 -1.41
CA ALA A 55 12.06 10.96 -1.14
C ALA A 55 13.46 10.56 -0.61
N ARG A 56 13.54 9.60 0.33
CA ARG A 56 14.83 9.10 0.82
C ARG A 56 15.64 8.39 -0.28
N ARG A 57 14.97 7.61 -1.14
CA ARG A 57 15.63 6.88 -2.25
C ARG A 57 16.12 7.82 -3.34
N THR A 58 15.34 8.84 -3.69
CA THR A 58 15.76 9.85 -4.67
C THR A 58 16.93 10.66 -4.15
N THR A 59 16.91 11.12 -2.89
CA THR A 59 18.05 11.82 -2.27
C THR A 59 19.30 10.95 -2.23
N ARG A 60 19.20 9.67 -1.85
CA ARG A 60 20.35 8.77 -1.92
C ARG A 60 20.90 8.66 -3.34
N ARG A 61 20.03 8.40 -4.32
CA ARG A 61 20.45 8.25 -5.73
C ARG A 61 21.09 9.52 -6.28
N SER A 62 20.55 10.70 -5.97
CA SER A 62 21.13 11.96 -6.41
C SER A 62 22.48 12.23 -5.76
N VAL A 63 22.63 11.94 -4.47
CA VAL A 63 23.92 12.06 -3.77
C VAL A 63 24.96 11.10 -4.35
N TYR A 64 24.62 9.82 -4.56
CA TYR A 64 25.54 8.86 -5.17
C TYR A 64 25.93 9.24 -6.59
N ALA A 65 24.95 9.64 -7.42
CA ALA A 65 25.21 10.08 -8.79
C ALA A 65 26.06 11.35 -8.83
N GLY A 66 25.75 12.33 -7.98
CA GLY A 66 26.53 13.57 -7.86
C GLY A 66 27.96 13.33 -7.39
N ALA A 67 28.15 12.44 -6.42
CA ALA A 67 29.49 12.06 -5.95
C ALA A 67 30.32 11.37 -7.06
N ALA A 68 29.69 10.46 -7.82
CA ALA A 68 30.36 9.79 -8.94
C ALA A 68 30.68 10.76 -10.10
N ALA A 69 29.79 11.70 -10.40
CA ALA A 69 30.05 12.74 -11.39
C ALA A 69 31.19 13.67 -10.93
N ALA A 70 31.22 14.05 -9.65
CA ALA A 70 32.27 14.89 -9.11
C ALA A 70 33.66 14.24 -9.26
N THR A 71 33.81 12.94 -8.97
CA THR A 71 35.09 12.24 -9.16
C THR A 71 35.49 12.10 -10.63
N TYR A 72 34.51 11.98 -11.54
CA TYR A 72 34.76 11.88 -12.97
C TYR A 72 35.24 13.21 -13.58
N TYR A 73 34.57 14.32 -13.26
CA TYR A 73 34.87 15.63 -13.86
C TYR A 73 35.97 16.40 -13.11
N ALA A 74 36.19 16.15 -11.81
CA ALA A 74 37.19 16.87 -11.00
C ALA A 74 38.58 17.02 -11.65
N PRO A 75 39.21 15.97 -12.21
CA PRO A 75 40.55 16.11 -12.81
C PRO A 75 40.56 16.90 -14.14
N GLY A 76 39.41 17.18 -14.76
CA GLY A 76 39.30 17.86 -16.06
C GLY A 76 38.76 19.29 -16.01
N CYS A 77 38.37 19.79 -14.84
CA CYS A 77 37.80 21.13 -14.72
C CYS A 77 38.90 22.21 -14.72
N VAL A 78 38.83 23.16 -15.66
CA VAL A 78 39.74 24.31 -15.77
C VAL A 78 39.05 25.57 -15.25
N GLN A 79 39.79 26.44 -14.55
CA GLN A 79 39.25 27.71 -14.06
C GLN A 79 39.06 28.73 -15.19
N ILE A 80 37.89 29.34 -15.24
CA ILE A 80 37.63 30.51 -16.10
C ILE A 80 37.97 31.75 -15.28
N ARG A 81 38.88 32.59 -15.80
CA ARG A 81 39.23 33.88 -15.21
C ARG A 81 38.67 35.04 -16.03
N ASP A 82 38.31 36.13 -15.36
CA ASP A 82 38.02 37.40 -16.02
C ASP A 82 39.32 38.12 -16.44
N ALA A 83 39.18 39.27 -17.12
CA ALA A 83 40.31 40.09 -17.55
C ALA A 83 41.15 40.64 -16.37
N ASN A 84 40.61 40.60 -15.14
CA ASN A 84 41.24 41.09 -13.93
C ASN A 84 41.93 39.96 -13.14
N GLY A 85 41.86 38.71 -13.60
CA GLY A 85 42.46 37.53 -12.98
C GLY A 85 41.60 36.83 -11.92
N ASN A 86 40.39 37.32 -11.65
CA ASN A 86 39.46 36.71 -10.70
C ASN A 86 38.82 35.46 -11.28
N VAL A 87 38.55 34.47 -10.42
CA VAL A 87 37.90 33.22 -10.81
C VAL A 87 36.39 33.46 -10.86
N VAL A 88 35.82 33.36 -12.07
CA VAL A 88 34.39 33.57 -12.31
C VAL A 88 33.63 32.27 -12.52
N GLY A 89 34.33 31.15 -12.72
CA GLY A 89 33.72 29.84 -12.84
C GLY A 89 34.71 28.73 -13.17
N TYR A 90 34.18 27.53 -13.39
CA TYR A 90 34.93 26.36 -13.80
C TYR A 90 34.30 25.78 -15.06
N ARG A 91 35.12 25.38 -16.03
CA ARG A 91 34.70 24.66 -17.22
C ARG A 91 35.18 23.22 -17.10
N CYS A 92 34.24 22.29 -16.99
CA CYS A 92 34.51 20.85 -17.09
C CYS A 92 34.10 20.39 -18.51
N PRO A 93 34.70 19.30 -19.03
CA PRO A 93 34.33 18.73 -20.34
C PRO A 93 32.87 18.29 -20.43
#